data_AF-A0A1F8WVM7-F1
#
_entry.id   AF-A0A1F8WVM7-F1
#
_cell.length_a   1.000
_cell.length_b   1.000
_cell.length_c   1.000
_cell.angle_alpha   90.00
_cell.angle_beta   90.00
_cell.angle_gamma   90.00
#
_symmetry.space_group_name_H-M   'P 1'
#
loop_
_entity.id
_entity.type
_entity.pdbx_description
1 polymer ?
#
loop_
_entity_poly.entity_id
_entity_poly.type
_entity_poly.pdbx_seq_one_letter_code
_entity_poly.pdbx_strand_id
1 'polypeptide(L)'
;MKIKMTFLVVLVLVVGTLWFGTEPAQAAPVLVDGPGLVLIVDGTDPDSGTGTFNIDATLPVAMYDFGFVNGGVYTPIALLPKGPASLYGTYDFMGGDVVDFALRHNSSGNLYTISDPADYADQLYFSPVDPSHSMNPVVTYTYYNTLVLEWDLNGNGFDPLQDAGFTLTQALNPHDGMAPVPIPASALLFGSGLLGFVVIRHITLIRV
;
A
#
# COMPACT_ATOMS: atom_id res chain seq x y z
N MET A 1 -10.01 -35.73 71.31
CA MET A 1 -11.01 -35.26 70.32
C MET A 1 -10.45 -33.98 69.69
N LYS A 2 -9.93 -34.05 68.46
CA LYS A 2 -9.23 -32.92 67.79
C LYS A 2 -10.21 -32.18 66.89
N ILE A 3 -10.35 -30.88 67.10
CA ILE A 3 -11.23 -29.96 66.37
C ILE A 3 -10.65 -29.74 64.97
N LYS A 4 -11.47 -29.94 63.94
CA LYS A 4 -11.12 -29.82 62.53
C LYS A 4 -10.91 -28.34 62.15
N MET A 5 -9.69 -27.99 61.78
CA MET A 5 -9.31 -26.71 61.19
C MET A 5 -9.76 -26.68 59.73
N THR A 6 -10.99 -26.19 59.48
CA THR A 6 -11.56 -26.07 58.12
C THR A 6 -12.02 -24.64 57.90
N PHE A 7 -11.10 -23.68 57.89
CA PHE A 7 -11.43 -22.26 57.66
C PHE A 7 -10.20 -21.49 57.16
N LEU A 8 -9.65 -21.81 55.97
CA LEU A 8 -8.79 -20.86 55.23
C LEU A 8 -8.42 -21.31 53.80
N VAL A 9 -9.38 -21.63 52.91
CA VAL A 9 -9.04 -21.82 51.48
C VAL A 9 -10.11 -21.24 50.54
N VAL A 10 -10.77 -20.14 50.94
CA VAL A 10 -11.81 -19.49 50.09
C VAL A 10 -11.43 -18.05 49.69
N LEU A 11 -10.25 -17.55 50.09
CA LEU A 11 -9.82 -16.17 49.80
C LEU A 11 -8.59 -16.07 48.89
N VAL A 12 -8.42 -17.00 47.94
CA VAL A 12 -7.37 -16.88 46.90
C VAL A 12 -7.94 -17.01 45.48
N LEU A 13 -9.21 -17.37 45.32
CA LEU A 13 -9.76 -17.66 43.98
C LEU A 13 -10.44 -16.46 43.28
N VAL A 14 -10.62 -15.31 43.95
CA VAL A 14 -11.39 -14.18 43.38
C VAL A 14 -10.51 -12.99 42.95
N VAL A 15 -9.21 -13.02 43.24
CA VAL A 15 -8.26 -11.96 42.80
C VAL A 15 -7.41 -12.41 41.59
N GLY A 16 -7.59 -13.64 41.12
CA GLY A 16 -6.79 -14.22 40.03
C GLY A 16 -7.39 -14.14 38.62
N THR A 17 -8.60 -13.57 38.45
CA THR A 17 -9.37 -13.70 37.20
C THR A 17 -9.80 -12.37 36.56
N LEU A 18 -9.13 -11.26 36.88
CA LEU A 18 -9.41 -9.95 36.26
C LEU A 18 -8.20 -9.34 35.54
N TRP A 19 -7.22 -10.16 35.17
CA TRP A 19 -6.12 -9.74 34.29
C TRP A 19 -6.12 -10.57 33.01
N PHE A 20 -7.28 -10.70 32.38
CA PHE A 20 -7.30 -10.85 30.93
C PHE A 20 -6.87 -9.50 30.38
N GLY A 21 -5.58 -9.37 30.11
CA GLY A 21 -5.03 -8.24 29.39
C GLY A 21 -5.88 -8.08 28.14
N THR A 22 -6.61 -6.98 28.08
CA THR A 22 -7.00 -6.39 26.81
C THR A 22 -5.67 -5.96 26.19
N GLU A 23 -4.99 -6.86 25.47
CA GLU A 23 -4.00 -6.41 24.52
C GLU A 23 -4.73 -5.40 23.63
N PRO A 24 -4.23 -4.14 23.51
CA PRO A 24 -4.85 -3.20 22.59
C PRO A 24 -4.90 -3.92 21.24
N ALA A 25 -6.11 -4.09 20.70
CA ALA A 25 -6.31 -4.71 19.41
C ALA A 25 -5.63 -3.83 18.37
N GLN A 26 -4.35 -4.10 18.11
CA GLN A 26 -3.58 -3.41 17.11
C GLN A 26 -4.09 -3.93 15.78
N ALA A 27 -4.69 -3.05 14.96
CA ALA A 27 -5.18 -3.44 13.65
C ALA A 27 -4.02 -4.04 12.85
N ALA A 28 -4.17 -5.30 12.43
CA ALA A 28 -3.20 -5.94 11.58
C ALA A 28 -3.14 -5.21 10.22
N PRO A 29 -1.96 -5.11 9.59
CA PRO A 29 -1.86 -4.53 8.26
C PRO A 29 -2.66 -5.35 7.25
N VAL A 30 -3.15 -4.69 6.21
CA VAL A 30 -3.73 -5.35 5.05
C VAL A 30 -2.67 -5.45 3.96
N LEU A 31 -2.33 -6.67 3.57
CA LEU A 31 -1.42 -6.97 2.47
C LEU A 31 -2.22 -7.18 1.18
N VAL A 32 -1.81 -6.49 0.12
CA VAL A 32 -2.19 -6.79 -1.26
C VAL A 32 -0.93 -7.27 -1.99
N ASP A 33 -0.85 -8.58 -2.17
CA ASP A 33 0.20 -9.28 -2.93
C ASP A 33 -0.35 -9.57 -4.33
N GLY A 34 -0.23 -8.57 -5.21
CA GLY A 34 -0.68 -8.64 -6.58
C GLY A 34 -0.85 -7.26 -7.24
N PRO A 35 -1.07 -7.22 -8.56
CA PRO A 35 -1.18 -5.97 -9.29
C PRO A 35 -2.43 -5.19 -8.85
N GLY A 36 -2.26 -3.89 -8.66
CA GLY A 36 -3.32 -3.03 -8.13
C GLY A 36 -3.08 -1.57 -8.45
N LEU A 37 -4.06 -0.76 -8.07
CA LEU A 37 -3.97 0.70 -8.08
C LEU A 37 -4.31 1.21 -6.68
N VAL A 38 -4.06 2.48 -6.41
CA VAL A 38 -4.36 3.10 -5.11
C VAL A 38 -5.35 4.23 -5.30
N LEU A 39 -6.48 4.18 -4.62
CA LEU A 39 -7.41 5.31 -4.52
C LEU A 39 -6.91 6.27 -3.45
N ILE A 40 -6.80 7.55 -3.80
CA ILE A 40 -6.58 8.64 -2.85
C ILE A 40 -7.92 9.09 -2.27
N VAL A 41 -8.01 9.13 -0.95
CA VAL A 41 -9.17 9.58 -0.20
C VAL A 41 -8.78 10.83 0.57
N ASP A 42 -9.37 11.97 0.18
CA ASP A 42 -9.33 13.21 0.94
C ASP A 42 -10.38 13.15 2.05
N GLY A 43 -9.91 13.33 3.27
CA GLY A 43 -10.67 13.19 4.50
C GLY A 43 -11.57 14.39 4.78
N THR A 44 -11.90 14.61 6.06
CA THR A 44 -12.70 15.75 6.49
C THR A 44 -11.89 17.05 6.51
N ASP A 45 -11.42 17.48 5.34
CA ASP A 45 -10.94 18.84 5.09
C ASP A 45 -11.77 19.49 3.96
N PRO A 46 -12.71 20.39 4.27
CA PRO A 46 -13.63 20.94 3.28
C PRO A 46 -12.97 21.87 2.25
N ASP A 47 -11.72 22.31 2.45
CA ASP A 47 -11.15 23.44 1.71
C ASP A 47 -10.04 23.08 0.69
N SER A 48 -9.49 21.85 0.71
CA SER A 48 -8.34 21.49 -0.16
C SER A 48 -8.73 20.66 -1.40
N GLY A 49 -9.62 19.67 -1.24
CA GLY A 49 -9.90 18.68 -2.29
C GLY A 49 -8.72 17.75 -2.58
N THR A 50 -7.68 17.78 -1.74
CA THR A 50 -6.39 17.11 -1.94
C THR A 50 -5.92 16.41 -0.69
N GLY A 51 -5.43 15.17 -0.82
CA GLY A 51 -4.70 14.49 0.24
C GLY A 51 -3.20 14.74 0.14
N THR A 52 -2.58 15.20 1.21
CA THR A 52 -1.12 15.44 1.26
C THR A 52 -0.40 14.30 1.97
N PHE A 53 0.61 13.73 1.32
CA PHE A 53 1.36 12.59 1.85
C PHE A 53 2.85 12.87 1.89
N ASN A 54 3.45 12.53 3.03
CA ASN A 54 4.89 12.40 3.18
C ASN A 54 5.33 11.07 2.58
N ILE A 55 6.39 11.09 1.80
CA ILE A 55 6.98 9.91 1.17
C ILE A 55 8.39 9.75 1.69
N ASP A 56 8.61 8.66 2.41
CA ASP A 56 9.92 8.22 2.89
C ASP A 56 10.39 7.03 2.06
N ALA A 57 11.61 7.08 1.54
CA ALA A 57 12.18 6.01 0.73
C ALA A 57 13.37 5.34 1.45
N THR A 58 13.35 4.01 1.53
CA THR A 58 14.41 3.19 2.11
C THR A 58 15.17 2.43 1.03
N LEU A 59 16.52 2.47 1.10
CA LEU A 59 17.45 1.95 0.09
C LEU A 59 17.16 0.52 -0.40
N PRO A 60 17.65 0.18 -1.62
CA PRO A 60 18.29 1.04 -2.61
C PRO A 60 17.34 1.91 -3.46
N VAL A 61 17.42 3.24 -3.27
CA VAL A 61 16.59 4.22 -4.01
C VAL A 61 17.41 5.13 -4.93
N ALA A 62 18.74 5.05 -4.91
CA ALA A 62 19.60 5.93 -5.72
C ALA A 62 19.54 5.62 -7.22
N MET A 63 19.07 4.44 -7.61
CA MET A 63 18.98 4.00 -9.00
C MET A 63 17.59 4.23 -9.61
N TYR A 64 16.62 4.66 -8.82
CA TYR A 64 15.22 4.76 -9.23
C TYR A 64 14.64 6.13 -8.88
N ASP A 65 13.86 6.68 -9.81
CA ASP A 65 12.96 7.79 -9.54
C ASP A 65 11.60 7.22 -9.10
N PHE A 66 11.08 7.70 -7.98
CA PHE A 66 9.73 7.36 -7.52
C PHE A 66 8.71 8.34 -8.08
N GLY A 67 7.55 7.82 -8.45
CA GLY A 67 6.47 8.63 -8.98
C GLY A 67 5.21 7.81 -9.20
N PHE A 68 4.39 8.27 -10.14
CA PHE A 68 3.16 7.60 -10.52
C PHE A 68 2.85 7.80 -11.99
N VAL A 69 2.03 6.91 -12.54
CA VAL A 69 1.51 6.99 -13.89
C VAL A 69 0.07 7.48 -13.84
N ASN A 70 -0.22 8.53 -14.59
CA ASN A 70 -1.58 9.00 -14.82
C ASN A 70 -1.77 9.22 -16.34
N GLY A 71 -2.83 8.62 -16.91
CA GLY A 71 -3.10 8.70 -18.34
C GLY A 71 -1.97 8.17 -19.24
N GLY A 72 -1.18 7.21 -18.75
CA GLY A 72 -0.02 6.66 -19.47
C GLY A 72 1.24 7.53 -19.42
N VAL A 73 1.24 8.62 -18.63
CA VAL A 73 2.39 9.50 -18.45
C VAL A 73 2.95 9.33 -17.04
N TYR A 74 4.25 9.07 -16.95
CA TYR A 74 4.98 9.03 -15.68
C TYR A 74 5.25 10.44 -15.16
N THR A 75 4.85 10.69 -13.91
CA THR A 75 5.09 11.92 -13.17
C THR A 75 6.02 11.61 -11.99
N PRO A 76 7.27 12.10 -11.99
CA PRO A 76 8.18 11.90 -10.87
C PRO A 76 7.74 12.74 -9.67
N ILE A 77 7.90 12.18 -8.47
CA ILE A 77 7.76 12.91 -7.22
C ILE A 77 9.15 13.32 -6.75
N ALA A 78 9.33 14.62 -6.48
CA ALA A 78 10.61 15.15 -6.03
C ALA A 78 10.92 14.68 -4.61
N LEU A 79 11.93 13.80 -4.47
CA LEU A 79 12.45 13.38 -3.18
C LEU A 79 13.84 13.99 -2.95
N LEU A 80 14.09 14.47 -1.74
CA LEU A 80 15.34 15.08 -1.30
C LEU A 80 16.05 14.18 -0.29
N PRO A 81 17.39 14.21 -0.20
CA PRO A 81 18.12 13.46 0.81
C PRO A 81 17.71 13.86 2.24
N LYS A 82 17.27 12.89 3.04
CA LYS A 82 16.98 13.03 4.48
C LYS A 82 18.10 12.43 5.35
N GLY A 83 18.94 11.58 4.76
CA GLY A 83 20.09 10.94 5.39
C GLY A 83 20.99 10.27 4.35
N PRO A 84 22.05 9.55 4.78
CA PRO A 84 22.98 8.88 3.85
C PRO A 84 22.32 7.76 3.03
N ALA A 85 21.15 7.30 3.46
CA ALA A 85 20.45 6.13 2.95
C ALA A 85 18.92 6.35 2.87
N SER A 86 18.47 7.61 2.85
CA SER A 86 17.04 7.89 2.85
C SER A 86 16.72 9.13 2.04
N LEU A 87 15.61 9.05 1.32
CA LEU A 87 15.01 10.18 0.62
C LEU A 87 13.67 10.51 1.24
N TYR A 88 13.29 11.78 1.15
CA TYR A 88 12.03 12.29 1.68
C TYR A 88 11.44 13.34 0.75
N GLY A 89 10.14 13.29 0.57
CA GLY A 89 9.38 14.34 -0.10
C GLY A 89 7.96 14.39 0.41
N THR A 90 7.21 15.34 -0.13
CA THR A 90 5.78 15.49 0.12
C THR A 90 5.11 15.71 -1.23
N TYR A 91 3.92 15.13 -1.42
CA TYR A 91 3.13 15.31 -2.63
C TYR A 91 1.65 15.46 -2.30
N ASP A 92 0.99 16.35 -3.05
CA ASP A 92 -0.45 16.60 -2.97
C ASP A 92 -1.16 15.85 -4.10
N PHE A 93 -1.97 14.86 -3.76
CA PHE A 93 -2.82 14.15 -4.71
C PHE A 93 -4.24 14.70 -4.65
N MET A 94 -4.95 14.73 -5.78
CA MET A 94 -6.37 15.07 -5.74
C MET A 94 -7.15 13.94 -5.07
N GLY A 95 -8.07 14.29 -4.17
CA GLY A 95 -9.03 13.32 -3.64
C GLY A 95 -9.85 12.71 -4.77
N GLY A 96 -10.00 11.38 -4.77
CA GLY A 96 -10.68 10.64 -5.84
C GLY A 96 -9.78 10.12 -6.93
N ASP A 97 -8.52 10.55 -7.00
CA ASP A 97 -7.57 10.03 -7.98
C ASP A 97 -7.28 8.55 -7.71
N VAL A 98 -7.25 7.78 -8.79
CA VAL A 98 -6.75 6.41 -8.79
C VAL A 98 -5.33 6.45 -9.35
N VAL A 99 -4.36 6.19 -8.49
CA VAL A 99 -2.94 6.38 -8.73
C VAL A 99 -2.27 5.03 -8.98
N ASP A 100 -1.53 4.94 -10.08
CA ASP A 100 -0.64 3.83 -10.39
C ASP A 100 0.79 4.21 -9.99
N PHE A 101 1.21 3.86 -8.78
CA PHE A 101 2.58 4.15 -8.33
C PHE A 101 3.61 3.40 -9.16
N ALA A 102 4.77 4.03 -9.37
CA ALA A 102 5.79 3.47 -10.23
C ALA A 102 7.21 3.86 -9.84
N LEU A 103 8.15 2.97 -10.19
CA LEU A 103 9.58 3.25 -10.22
C LEU A 103 10.05 3.39 -11.64
N ARG A 104 10.90 4.38 -11.90
CA ARG A 104 11.63 4.51 -13.16
C ARG A 104 13.11 4.33 -12.91
N HIS A 105 13.73 3.36 -13.56
CA HIS A 105 15.17 3.15 -13.45
C HIS A 105 15.94 4.27 -14.15
N ASN A 106 16.87 4.92 -13.44
CA ASN A 106 17.50 6.18 -13.86
C ASN A 106 18.34 6.06 -15.14
N SER A 107 18.99 4.92 -15.38
CA SER A 107 19.81 4.70 -16.57
C SER A 107 19.06 4.11 -17.78
N SER A 108 18.22 3.08 -17.59
CA SER A 108 17.51 2.41 -18.68
C SER A 108 16.20 3.10 -19.04
N GLY A 109 15.60 3.86 -18.11
CA GLY A 109 14.27 4.43 -18.26
C GLY A 109 13.14 3.39 -18.14
N ASN A 110 13.46 2.14 -17.78
CA ASN A 110 12.45 1.11 -17.52
C ASN A 110 11.50 1.56 -16.42
N LEU A 111 10.22 1.25 -16.59
CA LEU A 111 9.14 1.65 -15.71
C LEU A 111 8.52 0.41 -15.07
N TYR A 112 8.43 0.39 -13.74
CA TYR A 112 7.90 -0.70 -12.93
C TYR A 112 6.67 -0.15 -12.20
N THR A 113 5.47 -0.49 -12.66
CA THR A 113 4.20 0.01 -12.13
C THR A 113 3.57 -1.02 -11.20
N ILE A 114 2.93 -0.58 -10.12
CA ILE A 114 2.20 -1.48 -9.21
C ILE A 114 1.02 -2.19 -9.90
N SER A 115 0.56 -1.68 -11.04
CA SER A 115 -0.48 -2.29 -11.86
C SER A 115 0.02 -3.40 -12.80
N ASP A 116 1.34 -3.54 -13.01
CA ASP A 116 1.91 -4.54 -13.93
C ASP A 116 2.04 -5.89 -13.23
N PRO A 117 1.39 -6.97 -13.73
CA PRO A 117 1.51 -8.29 -13.13
C PRO A 117 2.94 -8.87 -13.06
N ALA A 118 3.87 -8.37 -13.87
CA ALA A 118 5.25 -8.83 -13.87
C ALA A 118 6.16 -8.04 -12.92
N ASP A 119 5.80 -6.80 -12.59
CA ASP A 119 6.67 -5.81 -11.94
C ASP A 119 5.96 -5.10 -10.75
N TYR A 120 4.89 -5.68 -10.21
CA TYR A 120 4.09 -5.08 -9.14
C TYR A 120 4.88 -4.95 -7.83
N ALA A 121 4.47 -4.00 -7.00
CA ALA A 121 4.92 -3.90 -5.61
C ALA A 121 3.91 -4.56 -4.67
N ASP A 122 4.42 -5.20 -3.62
CA ASP A 122 3.60 -5.53 -2.46
C ASP A 122 3.11 -4.24 -1.80
N GLN A 123 1.82 -4.22 -1.44
CA GLN A 123 1.19 -3.06 -0.83
C GLN A 123 0.73 -3.41 0.58
N LEU A 124 1.30 -2.75 1.58
CA LEU A 124 0.93 -2.94 2.98
C LEU A 124 0.26 -1.69 3.51
N TYR A 125 -1.00 -1.83 3.90
CA TYR A 125 -1.83 -0.74 4.41
C TYR A 125 -1.94 -0.79 5.93
N PHE A 126 -1.69 0.34 6.59
CA PHE A 126 -1.69 0.46 8.06
C PHE A 126 -2.58 1.60 8.52
N SER A 127 -2.94 1.59 9.81
CA SER A 127 -3.65 2.70 10.46
C SER A 127 -4.98 3.04 9.77
N PRO A 128 -6.01 2.18 9.96
CA PRO A 128 -7.30 2.35 9.32
C PRO A 128 -7.97 3.66 9.76
N VAL A 129 -8.64 4.30 8.80
CA VAL A 129 -9.46 5.50 8.99
C VAL A 129 -10.93 5.12 8.86
N ASP A 130 -11.77 5.66 9.75
CA ASP A 130 -13.21 5.43 9.72
C ASP A 130 -13.81 6.08 8.44
N PRO A 131 -14.54 5.32 7.59
CA PRO A 131 -15.13 5.83 6.35
C PRO A 131 -16.05 7.04 6.52
N SER A 132 -16.59 7.29 7.72
CA SER A 132 -17.38 8.49 8.01
C SER A 132 -16.61 9.81 7.86
N HIS A 133 -15.26 9.77 7.82
CA HIS A 133 -14.41 10.94 7.57
C HIS A 133 -14.08 11.14 6.09
N SER A 134 -14.55 10.27 5.20
CA SER A 134 -14.25 10.37 3.78
C SER A 134 -15.13 11.42 3.09
N MET A 135 -14.52 12.39 2.40
CA MET A 135 -15.24 13.44 1.66
C MET A 135 -15.03 13.39 0.16
N ASN A 136 -13.80 13.16 -0.33
CA ASN A 136 -13.53 13.11 -1.76
C ASN A 136 -12.58 11.95 -2.13
N PRO A 137 -13.11 10.84 -2.69
CA PRO A 137 -14.52 10.54 -2.87
C PRO A 137 -15.14 10.11 -1.54
N VAL A 138 -16.46 10.13 -1.40
CA VAL A 138 -17.14 9.51 -0.26
C VAL A 138 -17.11 7.99 -0.43
N VAL A 139 -16.39 7.27 0.44
CA VAL A 139 -16.31 5.81 0.45
C VAL A 139 -17.06 5.20 1.64
N THR A 140 -17.50 3.95 1.49
CA THR A 140 -18.19 3.20 2.57
C THR A 140 -17.32 2.09 3.16
N TYR A 141 -16.08 1.96 2.70
CA TYR A 141 -15.11 0.93 3.10
C TYR A 141 -13.91 1.57 3.77
N THR A 142 -13.25 0.81 4.64
CA THR A 142 -12.05 1.27 5.36
C THR A 142 -10.94 1.64 4.38
N TYR A 143 -10.31 2.77 4.64
CA TYR A 143 -9.10 3.25 3.97
C TYR A 143 -8.04 3.52 5.04
N TYR A 144 -6.82 3.85 4.63
CA TYR A 144 -5.64 3.76 5.49
C TYR A 144 -4.74 4.98 5.34
N ASN A 145 -4.25 5.53 6.44
CA ASN A 145 -3.43 6.74 6.37
C ASN A 145 -1.94 6.47 6.07
N THR A 146 -1.55 5.19 6.04
CA THR A 146 -0.18 4.76 5.78
C THR A 146 -0.19 3.60 4.77
N LEU A 147 0.67 3.70 3.76
CA LEU A 147 0.90 2.68 2.73
C LEU A 147 2.41 2.45 2.62
N VAL A 148 2.82 1.19 2.66
CA VAL A 148 4.18 0.78 2.29
C VAL A 148 4.12 0.03 0.96
N LEU A 149 5.01 0.41 0.05
CA LEU A 149 5.21 -0.21 -1.27
C LEU A 149 6.59 -0.86 -1.31
N GLU A 150 6.64 -2.15 -1.62
CA GLU A 150 7.87 -2.93 -1.70
C GLU A 150 7.99 -3.63 -3.06
N TRP A 151 8.99 -3.24 -3.86
CA TRP A 151 9.27 -3.87 -5.15
C TRP A 151 10.37 -4.93 -5.00
N ASP A 152 10.05 -6.19 -5.29
CA ASP A 152 11.05 -7.25 -5.52
C ASP A 152 11.62 -7.13 -6.93
N LEU A 153 12.75 -6.43 -7.06
CA LEU A 153 13.34 -6.08 -8.35
C LEU A 153 14.18 -7.20 -8.94
N ASN A 154 14.49 -8.24 -8.15
CA ASN A 154 15.37 -9.34 -8.54
C ASN A 154 14.62 -10.70 -8.60
N GLY A 155 13.37 -10.75 -8.17
CA GLY A 155 12.49 -11.92 -8.18
C GLY A 155 12.87 -12.99 -7.17
N ASN A 156 13.55 -12.65 -6.08
CA ASN A 156 14.02 -13.59 -5.05
C ASN A 156 13.32 -13.42 -3.68
N GLY A 157 12.25 -12.63 -3.63
CA GLY A 157 11.61 -12.16 -2.42
C GLY A 157 12.28 -10.88 -1.89
N PHE A 158 11.58 -10.14 -1.04
CA PHE A 158 12.06 -8.83 -0.57
C PHE A 158 13.43 -8.91 0.16
N ASP A 159 14.44 -8.31 -0.44
CA ASP A 159 15.80 -8.07 0.07
C ASP A 159 16.07 -6.55 0.16
N PRO A 160 16.12 -5.96 1.37
CA PRO A 160 16.33 -4.52 1.56
C PRO A 160 17.70 -4.00 1.08
N LEU A 161 18.59 -4.86 0.58
CA LEU A 161 19.84 -4.45 -0.07
C LEU A 161 19.69 -4.24 -1.58
N GLN A 162 18.65 -4.80 -2.19
CA GLN A 162 18.45 -4.84 -3.65
C GLN A 162 17.07 -4.32 -4.09
N ASP A 163 16.11 -4.32 -3.17
CA ASP A 163 14.72 -3.99 -3.42
C ASP A 163 14.34 -2.61 -2.90
N ALA A 164 13.36 -2.01 -3.55
CA ALA A 164 13.02 -0.61 -3.29
C ALA A 164 11.76 -0.53 -2.42
N GLY A 165 11.87 0.16 -1.28
CA GLY A 165 10.77 0.37 -0.33
C GLY A 165 10.38 1.83 -0.18
N PHE A 166 9.08 2.13 -0.25
CA PHE A 166 8.54 3.47 -0.07
C PHE A 166 7.40 3.45 0.94
N THR A 167 7.43 4.37 1.89
CA THR A 167 6.37 4.60 2.86
C THR A 167 5.69 5.92 2.57
N LEU A 168 4.39 5.88 2.29
CA LEU A 168 3.53 7.04 2.17
C LEU A 168 2.72 7.15 3.47
N THR A 169 2.77 8.32 4.12
CA THR A 169 2.02 8.63 5.34
C THR A 169 1.31 9.95 5.18
N GLN A 170 0.05 10.07 5.63
CA GLN A 170 -0.65 11.36 5.65
C GLN A 170 0.20 12.43 6.35
N ALA A 171 0.19 13.66 5.81
CA ALA A 171 1.06 14.74 6.29
C ALA A 171 0.30 15.84 7.05
N LEU A 172 -0.89 16.21 6.57
CA LEU A 172 -1.60 17.40 7.05
C LEU A 172 -2.91 17.04 7.77
N ASN A 173 -3.75 16.21 7.15
CA ASN A 173 -5.02 15.81 7.70
C ASN A 173 -4.98 14.34 8.13
N PRO A 174 -5.24 14.02 9.42
CA PRO A 174 -5.22 12.64 9.92
C PRO A 174 -6.29 11.73 9.29
N HIS A 175 -7.27 12.32 8.60
CA HIS A 175 -8.32 11.61 7.90
C HIS A 175 -8.07 11.44 6.41
N ASP A 176 -6.96 11.94 5.86
CA ASP A 176 -6.55 11.60 4.51
C ASP A 176 -6.03 10.16 4.50
N GLY A 177 -6.20 9.50 3.37
CA GLY A 177 -5.63 8.17 3.22
C GLY A 177 -5.74 7.59 1.83
N MET A 178 -5.49 6.29 1.80
CA MET A 178 -5.30 5.48 0.61
C MET A 178 -6.09 4.20 0.77
N ALA A 179 -6.67 3.72 -0.33
CA ALA A 179 -7.35 2.44 -0.36
C ALA A 179 -6.90 1.61 -1.56
N PRO A 180 -6.75 0.28 -1.42
CA PRO A 180 -6.43 -0.56 -2.55
C PRO A 180 -7.59 -0.59 -3.55
N VAL A 181 -7.24 -0.50 -4.83
CA VAL A 181 -8.15 -0.67 -5.96
C VAL A 181 -7.69 -1.91 -6.75
N PRO A 182 -8.34 -3.07 -6.54
CA PRO A 182 -8.01 -4.28 -7.28
C PRO A 182 -8.27 -4.10 -8.77
N ILE A 183 -7.34 -4.55 -9.62
CA ILE A 183 -7.58 -4.64 -11.06
C ILE A 183 -8.55 -5.81 -11.29
N PRO A 184 -9.72 -5.60 -11.90
CA PRO A 184 -10.66 -6.70 -12.12
C PRO A 184 -10.01 -7.76 -13.01
N ALA A 185 -10.13 -9.03 -12.63
CA ALA A 185 -9.56 -10.16 -13.38
C ALA A 185 -10.00 -10.20 -14.86
N SER A 186 -11.15 -9.61 -15.18
CA SER A 186 -11.62 -9.44 -16.55
C SER A 186 -10.71 -8.52 -17.38
N ALA A 187 -10.17 -7.44 -16.81
CA ALA A 187 -9.23 -6.56 -17.51
C ALA A 187 -7.95 -7.33 -17.90
N LEU A 188 -7.45 -8.19 -17.02
CA LEU A 188 -6.32 -9.09 -17.29
C LEU A 188 -6.67 -10.16 -18.36
N LEU A 189 -7.90 -10.70 -18.32
CA LEU A 189 -8.37 -11.69 -19.30
C LEU A 189 -8.55 -11.09 -20.70
N PHE A 190 -9.05 -9.85 -20.82
CA PHE A 190 -9.21 -9.18 -22.11
C PHE A 190 -7.86 -8.76 -22.71
N GLY A 191 -6.90 -8.34 -21.89
CA GLY A 191 -5.52 -8.08 -22.34
C GLY A 191 -4.83 -9.33 -22.89
N SER A 192 -4.91 -10.45 -22.16
CA SER A 192 -4.33 -11.73 -22.60
C SER A 192 -5.06 -12.33 -23.82
N GLY A 193 -6.38 -12.16 -23.90
CA GLY A 193 -7.17 -12.58 -25.07
C GLY A 193 -6.77 -11.87 -26.36
N LEU A 194 -6.44 -10.57 -26.30
CA LEU A 194 -6.03 -9.80 -27.49
C LEU A 194 -4.68 -10.28 -28.06
N LEU A 195 -3.72 -10.63 -27.20
CA LEU A 195 -2.42 -11.18 -27.61
C LEU A 195 -2.58 -12.55 -28.31
N GLY A 196 -3.52 -13.38 -27.87
CA GLY A 196 -3.84 -14.66 -28.51
C GLY A 196 -4.28 -14.52 -29.97
N PHE A 197 -5.03 -13.45 -30.32
CA PHE A 197 -5.47 -13.22 -31.70
C PHE A 197 -4.36 -12.74 -32.63
N VAL A 198 -3.36 -12.01 -32.12
CA VAL A 198 -2.21 -11.55 -32.93
C VAL A 198 -1.32 -12.73 -33.33
N VAL A 199 -1.08 -13.68 -32.42
CA VAL A 199 -0.27 -14.89 -32.68
C VAL A 199 -0.97 -15.82 -33.69
N ILE A 200 -2.30 -15.97 -33.60
CA ILE A 200 -3.06 -16.81 -34.55
C ILE A 200 -3.10 -16.21 -35.96
N ARG A 201 -3.12 -14.87 -36.11
CA ARG A 201 -3.06 -14.23 -37.43
C ARG A 201 -1.72 -14.39 -38.14
N HIS A 202 -0.60 -14.49 -37.42
CA HIS A 202 0.73 -14.66 -38.03
C HIS A 202 1.01 -16.08 -38.54
N ILE A 203 0.40 -17.11 -37.94
CA ILE A 203 0.55 -18.50 -38.42
C ILE A 203 -0.24 -18.75 -39.71
N THR A 204 -1.25 -17.94 -40.02
CA THR A 204 -2.10 -18.14 -41.21
C THR A 204 -1.53 -17.47 -42.48
N LEU A 205 -0.53 -16.59 -42.36
CA LEU A 205 0.11 -15.91 -43.51
C LEU A 205 1.39 -16.58 -44.03
N ILE A 206 1.83 -17.70 -43.43
CA ILE A 206 2.94 -18.53 -43.93
C ILE A 206 2.37 -19.83 -44.53
N ARG A 207 1.40 -19.73 -45.43
CA ARG A 207 1.03 -20.78 -46.40
C ARG A 207 0.29 -20.16 -47.58
N VAL A 208 1.02 -19.51 -48.47
CA VAL A 208 0.78 -19.55 -49.93
C VAL A 208 2.13 -19.60 -50.61
#